data_AF-A0A1P8RIN3-F1
#
_entry.id   AF-A0A1P8RIN3-F1
#
_cell.length_a   1.000
_cell.length_b   1.000
_cell.length_c   1.000
_cell.angle_alpha   90.00
_cell.angle_beta   90.00
_cell.angle_gamma   90.00
#
_symmetry.space_group_name_H-M   'P 1'
#
loop_
_entity.id
_entity.type
_entity.pdbx_description
1 polymer ?
#
loop_
_entity_poly.entity_id
_entity_poly.type
_entity_poly.pdbx_seq_one_letter_code
_entity_poly.pdbx_strand_id
1 'polypeptide(L)'
;MASNRSDIGRRTVLRGTGAAMLTGTLAGCSDILSLGSTGANDNVVLDLPEEYDQRSEADLPYPIHGEELPAATAPAPLHDREVSTREFVGDRHVMLTGIFTRCSEVCPRLVEPLVQAQAASIKDEFADEFAFLPITFDPEYDTPEQITEYSEERGADLDIGNWWFLRPESRQRAEEVTDTFGVLSEFVPEDDREMENMAWVHNNVVILANADGYVERTYTREPPNPATALEDVETLRERW
;
A
#
# COMPACT_ATOMS: atom_id res chain seq x y z
N MET A 1 33.74 -1.88 73.78
CA MET A 1 33.28 -1.39 75.10
C MET A 1 32.64 -0.04 74.92
N ALA A 2 31.31 -0.01 74.81
CA ALA A 2 30.47 1.12 75.20
C ALA A 2 29.12 0.50 75.54
N SER A 3 28.82 0.47 76.83
CA SER A 3 27.62 -0.08 77.43
C SER A 3 26.74 1.07 77.88
N ASN A 4 25.44 0.76 78.01
CA ASN A 4 24.40 1.46 78.77
C ASN A 4 23.78 2.72 78.13
N ARG A 5 22.46 2.92 78.20
CA ARG A 5 21.37 2.07 78.70
C ARG A 5 20.03 2.64 78.24
N SER A 6 19.09 1.71 78.13
CA SER A 6 17.67 1.78 77.86
C SER A 6 16.88 2.77 78.74
N ASP A 7 15.74 3.22 78.23
CA ASP A 7 14.53 3.27 79.06
C ASP A 7 13.29 2.85 78.27
N ILE A 8 12.45 2.03 78.91
CA ILE A 8 11.21 1.45 78.39
C ILE A 8 10.08 1.98 79.26
N GLY A 9 9.08 2.63 78.66
CA GLY A 9 7.89 3.10 79.36
C GLY A 9 6.61 2.89 78.56
N ARG A 10 5.88 1.83 78.90
CA ARG A 10 4.55 1.41 78.43
C ARG A 10 3.45 2.42 78.80
N ARG A 11 2.41 2.60 77.94
CA ARG A 11 0.98 2.26 78.18
C ARG A 11 0.00 2.95 77.21
N THR A 12 -0.62 2.11 76.37
CA THR A 12 -2.04 2.01 75.99
C THR A 12 -3.00 3.18 76.20
N VAL A 13 -3.67 3.62 75.11
CA VAL A 13 -5.10 4.00 75.10
C VAL A 13 -5.77 3.41 73.85
N LEU A 14 -6.98 2.90 74.06
CA LEU A 14 -7.84 2.10 73.16
C LEU A 14 -8.66 2.93 72.16
N ARG A 15 -8.94 2.27 71.02
CA ARG A 15 -10.18 2.22 70.21
C ARG A 15 -11.08 3.46 70.10
N GLY A 16 -11.22 3.93 68.86
CA GLY A 16 -12.44 4.56 68.35
C GLY A 16 -12.68 4.13 66.90
N THR A 17 -13.68 3.28 66.69
CA THR A 17 -14.22 2.84 65.39
C THR A 17 -14.97 3.98 64.70
N GLY A 18 -14.62 4.26 63.44
CA GLY A 18 -15.40 5.06 62.51
C GLY A 18 -15.18 4.53 61.10
N ALA A 19 -16.14 3.75 60.60
CA ALA A 19 -16.14 3.24 59.24
C ALA A 19 -16.56 4.35 58.28
N ALA A 20 -15.77 4.59 57.23
CA ALA A 20 -16.25 5.15 55.98
C ALA A 20 -15.72 4.27 54.85
N MET A 21 -16.62 3.49 54.26
CA MET A 21 -16.38 2.69 53.07
C MET A 21 -16.28 3.63 51.86
N LEU A 22 -15.24 3.46 51.04
CA LEU A 22 -15.28 3.81 49.61
C LEU A 22 -14.61 2.65 48.85
N THR A 23 -15.32 1.53 48.78
CA THR A 23 -15.03 0.47 47.81
C THR A 23 -15.66 0.86 46.48
N GLY A 24 -14.84 0.84 45.43
CA GLY A 24 -15.15 1.41 44.13
C GLY A 24 -16.20 0.67 43.31
N THR A 25 -16.61 1.34 42.25
CA THR A 25 -16.62 0.88 40.86
C THR A 25 -17.05 2.10 40.04
N LEU A 26 -16.11 2.70 39.30
CA LEU A 26 -16.47 3.61 38.22
C LEU A 26 -17.08 2.74 37.13
N ALA A 27 -18.41 2.70 37.09
CA ALA A 27 -19.15 2.20 35.96
C ALA A 27 -19.03 3.23 34.83
N GLY A 28 -18.57 2.79 33.66
CA GLY A 28 -18.66 3.54 32.42
C GLY A 28 -17.32 3.92 31.79
N CYS A 29 -16.55 2.93 31.34
CA CYS A 29 -15.82 3.08 30.07
C CYS A 29 -16.24 1.92 29.19
N SER A 30 -16.89 2.24 28.08
CA SER A 30 -17.51 1.30 27.14
C SER A 30 -16.51 0.66 26.18
N ASP A 31 -15.25 0.49 26.57
CA ASP A 31 -14.15 0.17 25.63
C ASP A 31 -13.35 -1.07 26.04
N ILE A 32 -14.03 -2.20 26.26
CA ILE A 32 -13.33 -3.48 26.54
C ILE A 32 -13.60 -4.58 25.52
N LEU A 33 -14.21 -4.27 24.37
CA LEU A 33 -14.30 -5.23 23.26
C LEU A 33 -13.96 -4.61 21.90
N SER A 34 -12.79 -3.98 21.82
CA SER A 34 -11.95 -4.05 20.60
C SER A 34 -10.71 -4.87 20.94
N LEU A 35 -10.90 -6.18 21.10
CA LEU A 35 -9.80 -7.13 20.93
C LEU A 35 -9.61 -7.30 19.42
N GLY A 36 -8.81 -6.41 18.85
CA GLY A 36 -8.53 -6.38 17.42
C GLY A 36 -7.88 -5.08 16.97
N SER A 37 -6.97 -4.50 17.76
CA SER A 37 -6.00 -3.55 17.21
C SER A 37 -4.78 -4.38 16.83
N THR A 38 -4.81 -4.87 15.60
CA THR A 38 -3.63 -5.25 14.84
C THR A 38 -2.75 -3.99 14.75
N GLY A 39 -1.43 -4.13 14.73
CA GLY A 39 -0.47 -3.01 14.71
C GLY A 39 -0.50 -2.11 13.46
N ALA A 40 -1.65 -1.93 12.83
CA ALA A 40 -1.94 -0.86 11.89
C ALA A 40 -1.99 0.47 12.65
N ASN A 41 -1.23 1.46 12.16
CA ASN A 41 -1.44 2.86 12.52
C ASN A 41 -2.91 3.24 12.23
N ASP A 42 -3.49 4.24 12.90
CA ASP A 42 -4.90 4.69 12.70
C ASP A 42 -5.19 5.20 11.27
N ASN A 43 -4.23 5.08 10.35
CA ASN A 43 -4.20 5.62 8.99
C ASN A 43 -4.50 4.57 7.90
N VAL A 44 -4.75 3.30 8.26
CA VAL A 44 -5.00 2.20 7.31
C VAL A 44 -6.15 1.32 7.78
N VAL A 45 -6.89 0.71 6.85
CA VAL A 45 -8.13 -0.04 7.14
C VAL A 45 -8.07 -1.53 6.83
N LEU A 46 -7.10 -1.97 6.01
CA LEU A 46 -6.87 -3.38 5.77
C LEU A 46 -6.16 -4.04 6.95
N ASP A 47 -6.44 -5.32 7.17
CA ASP A 47 -5.73 -6.09 8.19
C ASP A 47 -4.24 -6.25 7.84
N LEU A 48 -3.40 -6.31 8.88
CA LEU A 48 -1.97 -6.57 8.72
C LEU A 48 -1.72 -7.85 7.91
N PRO A 49 -0.80 -7.83 6.93
CA PRO A 49 -0.44 -9.04 6.19
C PRO A 49 0.24 -10.07 7.10
N GLU A 50 0.10 -11.38 6.79
CA GLU A 50 0.56 -12.50 7.63
C GLU A 50 2.05 -12.49 7.99
N GLU A 51 2.89 -11.76 7.24
CA GLU A 51 4.33 -11.64 7.45
C GLU A 51 4.77 -10.23 7.88
N TYR A 52 3.85 -9.37 8.33
CA TYR A 52 4.12 -7.94 8.57
C TYR A 52 5.32 -7.72 9.50
N ASP A 53 5.33 -8.36 10.68
CA ASP A 53 6.39 -8.15 11.67
C ASP A 53 7.79 -8.41 11.08
N GLN A 54 7.95 -9.53 10.37
CA GLN A 54 9.23 -9.89 9.74
C GLN A 54 9.63 -8.93 8.62
N ARG A 55 8.66 -8.43 7.85
CA ARG A 55 8.89 -7.49 6.75
C ARG A 55 9.21 -6.09 7.26
N SER A 56 8.54 -5.64 8.31
CA SER A 56 8.73 -4.31 8.91
C SER A 56 10.10 -4.09 9.55
N GLU A 57 10.78 -5.18 9.93
CA GLU A 57 12.15 -5.13 10.45
C GLU A 57 13.22 -5.17 9.34
N ALA A 58 12.83 -5.44 8.10
CA ALA A 58 13.73 -5.54 6.95
C ALA A 58 13.86 -4.21 6.20
N ASP A 59 15.02 -3.98 5.61
CA ASP A 59 15.25 -2.86 4.68
C ASP A 59 14.72 -3.25 3.29
N LEU A 60 13.44 -2.93 3.04
CA LEU A 60 12.73 -3.30 1.81
C LEU A 60 12.80 -2.18 0.78
N PRO A 61 12.95 -2.49 -0.52
CA PRO A 61 13.05 -1.47 -1.57
C PRO A 61 11.69 -0.89 -1.99
N TYR A 62 10.60 -1.28 -1.33
CA TYR A 62 9.23 -0.86 -1.64
C TYR A 62 8.51 -0.50 -0.35
N PRO A 63 7.51 0.42 -0.41
CA PRO A 63 6.73 0.75 0.77
C PRO A 63 5.87 -0.43 1.21
N ILE A 64 5.67 -0.58 2.51
CA ILE A 64 4.81 -1.62 3.11
C ILE A 64 3.62 -1.00 3.83
N HIS A 65 2.74 -1.87 4.35
CA HIS A 65 1.51 -1.49 5.02
C HIS A 65 1.74 -0.40 6.10
N GLY A 66 0.98 0.70 6.03
CA GLY A 66 1.06 1.85 6.93
C GLY A 66 2.11 2.91 6.57
N GLU A 67 3.00 2.65 5.61
CA GLU A 67 3.97 3.64 5.12
C GLU A 67 3.34 4.58 4.07
N GLU A 68 3.95 5.74 3.88
CA GLU A 68 3.46 6.70 2.89
C GLU A 68 3.78 6.23 1.46
N LEU A 69 2.83 6.42 0.55
CA LEU A 69 3.02 6.22 -0.87
C LEU A 69 4.14 7.16 -1.39
N PRO A 70 5.24 6.64 -1.96
CA PRO A 70 6.31 7.49 -2.47
C PRO A 70 5.87 8.43 -3.59
N ALA A 71 6.54 9.58 -3.69
CA ALA A 71 6.30 10.55 -4.75
C ALA A 71 7.23 10.28 -5.95
N ALA A 72 6.64 10.05 -7.12
CA ALA A 72 7.35 10.14 -8.39
C ALA A 72 6.52 10.98 -9.36
N THR A 73 7.17 11.59 -10.35
CA THR A 73 6.52 12.36 -11.42
C THR A 73 6.97 11.82 -12.76
N ALA A 74 6.01 11.66 -13.67
CA ALA A 74 6.22 11.26 -15.05
C ALA A 74 5.07 11.77 -15.94
N PRO A 75 5.29 11.90 -17.25
CA PRO A 75 4.22 12.14 -18.22
C PRO A 75 3.14 11.05 -18.19
N ALA A 76 1.88 11.46 -18.26
CA ALA A 76 0.71 10.61 -18.48
C ALA A 76 0.21 10.81 -19.93
N PRO A 77 0.69 10.03 -20.91
CA PRO A 77 0.40 10.27 -22.33
C PRO A 77 -1.09 10.23 -22.71
N LEU A 78 -1.92 9.52 -21.94
CA LEU A 78 -3.37 9.48 -22.17
C LEU A 78 -4.10 10.76 -21.71
N HIS A 79 -3.40 11.63 -20.98
CA HIS A 79 -3.94 12.90 -20.43
C HIS A 79 -3.13 14.13 -20.87
N ASP A 80 -2.10 13.93 -21.70
CA ASP A 80 -1.22 14.97 -22.26
C ASP A 80 -0.64 15.94 -21.20
N ARG A 81 -0.23 15.40 -20.04
CA ARG A 81 0.38 16.19 -18.96
C ARG A 81 1.27 15.36 -18.06
N GLU A 82 2.12 16.02 -17.28
CA GLU A 82 2.81 15.39 -16.16
C GLU A 82 1.86 15.16 -14.97
N VAL A 83 2.08 14.04 -14.27
CA VAL A 83 1.31 13.61 -13.10
C VAL A 83 2.27 13.15 -12.03
N SER A 84 2.00 13.52 -10.77
CA SER A 84 2.66 12.90 -9.63
C SER A 84 1.84 11.72 -9.10
N THR A 85 2.50 10.64 -8.69
CA THR A 85 1.84 9.51 -8.01
C THR A 85 1.07 9.91 -6.75
N ARG A 86 1.46 11.03 -6.13
CA ARG A 86 0.77 11.59 -4.95
C ARG A 86 -0.23 12.70 -5.28
N GLU A 87 -0.47 13.02 -6.54
CA GLU A 87 -1.45 14.06 -6.93
C GLU A 87 -2.87 13.72 -6.44
N PHE A 88 -3.17 12.43 -6.31
CA PHE A 88 -4.46 11.90 -5.87
C PHE A 88 -4.61 11.86 -4.35
N VAL A 89 -3.55 12.11 -3.58
CA VAL A 89 -3.61 12.10 -2.11
C VAL A 89 -4.52 13.23 -1.63
N GLY A 90 -5.50 12.88 -0.79
CA GLY A 90 -6.59 13.72 -0.31
C GLY A 90 -7.85 13.67 -1.18
N ASP A 91 -7.86 12.90 -2.27
CA ASP A 91 -8.99 12.79 -3.21
C ASP A 91 -9.34 11.34 -3.57
N ARG A 92 -8.35 10.50 -3.92
CA ARG A 92 -8.57 9.14 -4.45
C ARG A 92 -7.60 8.12 -3.90
N HIS A 93 -8.07 6.89 -3.77
CA HIS A 93 -7.25 5.70 -3.61
C HIS A 93 -6.37 5.48 -4.85
N VAL A 94 -5.18 4.92 -4.67
CA VAL A 94 -4.22 4.68 -5.75
C VAL A 94 -3.87 3.20 -5.82
N MET A 95 -3.96 2.62 -7.02
CA MET A 95 -3.41 1.30 -7.30
C MET A 95 -2.37 1.42 -8.43
N LEU A 96 -1.14 0.96 -8.19
CA LEU A 96 -0.03 1.14 -9.13
C LEU A 96 0.79 -0.15 -9.33
N THR A 97 1.42 -0.25 -10.50
CA THR A 97 2.36 -1.34 -10.82
C THR A 97 3.31 -0.91 -11.94
N GLY A 98 4.51 -1.49 -11.99
CA GLY A 98 5.46 -1.27 -13.08
C GLY A 98 5.39 -2.39 -14.13
N ILE A 99 5.28 -2.04 -15.42
CA ILE A 99 5.16 -2.97 -16.54
C ILE A 99 5.87 -2.46 -17.81
N PHE A 100 5.79 -3.22 -18.90
CA PHE A 100 6.09 -2.75 -20.25
C PHE A 100 5.19 -3.45 -21.27
N THR A 101 4.79 -2.77 -22.33
CA THR A 101 3.63 -3.22 -23.14
C THR A 101 3.89 -4.48 -23.96
N ARG A 102 5.12 -4.71 -24.42
CA ARG A 102 5.47 -5.90 -25.22
C ARG A 102 5.64 -7.21 -24.43
N CYS A 103 5.59 -7.18 -23.11
CA CYS A 103 5.70 -8.39 -22.29
C CYS A 103 4.46 -9.29 -22.46
N SER A 104 4.64 -10.55 -22.90
CA SER A 104 3.53 -11.53 -22.98
C SER A 104 3.37 -12.42 -21.75
N GLU A 105 4.24 -12.28 -20.74
CA GLU A 105 4.34 -13.26 -19.66
C GLU A 105 3.72 -12.75 -18.35
N VAL A 106 4.48 -12.02 -17.54
CA VAL A 106 4.08 -11.67 -16.17
C VAL A 106 3.36 -10.32 -16.11
N CYS A 107 3.69 -9.35 -16.98
CA CYS A 107 3.05 -8.04 -17.00
C CYS A 107 1.52 -8.10 -17.16
N PRO A 108 0.94 -8.95 -18.05
CA PRO A 108 -0.51 -9.09 -18.13
C PRO A 108 -1.15 -9.49 -16.79
N ARG A 109 -0.47 -10.34 -16.00
CA ARG A 109 -0.93 -10.77 -14.68
C ARG A 109 -0.78 -9.70 -13.60
N LEU A 110 0.11 -8.72 -13.78
CA LEU A 110 0.26 -7.58 -12.86
C LEU A 110 -0.77 -6.49 -13.13
N VAL A 111 -1.14 -6.27 -14.39
CA VAL A 111 -2.14 -5.26 -14.79
C VAL A 111 -3.56 -5.75 -14.56
N GLU A 112 -3.82 -7.05 -14.67
CA GLU A 112 -5.15 -7.64 -14.50
C GLU A 112 -5.86 -7.22 -13.19
N PRO A 113 -5.23 -7.26 -12.00
CA PRO A 113 -5.82 -6.72 -10.78
C PRO A 113 -6.30 -5.26 -10.89
N LEU A 114 -5.52 -4.38 -11.54
CA LEU A 114 -5.89 -2.97 -11.73
C LEU A 114 -7.10 -2.85 -12.65
N VAL A 115 -7.14 -3.63 -13.73
CA VAL A 115 -8.27 -3.63 -14.68
C VAL A 115 -9.54 -4.16 -14.00
N GLN A 116 -9.45 -5.25 -13.22
CA GLN A 116 -10.61 -5.80 -12.51
C GLN A 116 -11.14 -4.82 -11.47
N ALA A 117 -10.25 -4.17 -10.72
CA ALA A 117 -10.62 -3.11 -9.79
C ALA A 117 -11.26 -1.91 -10.50
N GLN A 118 -10.73 -1.49 -11.66
CA GLN A 118 -11.34 -0.44 -12.47
C GLN A 118 -12.75 -0.84 -12.92
N ALA A 119 -12.92 -2.03 -13.48
CA ALA A 119 -14.21 -2.54 -13.93
C ALA A 119 -15.24 -2.61 -12.79
N ALA A 120 -14.83 -3.07 -11.61
CA ALA A 120 -15.68 -3.08 -10.42
C ALA A 120 -16.08 -1.66 -9.98
N SER A 121 -15.12 -0.73 -9.93
CA SER A 121 -15.37 0.67 -9.56
C SER A 121 -16.36 1.36 -10.51
N ILE A 122 -16.32 1.05 -11.81
CA ILE A 122 -17.26 1.57 -12.80
C ILE A 122 -18.65 0.97 -12.57
N LYS A 123 -18.71 -0.36 -12.42
CA LYS A 123 -19.96 -1.10 -12.27
C LYS A 123 -20.74 -0.68 -11.02
N ASP A 124 -20.03 -0.45 -9.92
CA ASP A 124 -20.61 -0.15 -8.61
C ASP A 124 -20.56 1.37 -8.29
N GLU A 125 -20.33 2.19 -9.32
CA GLU A 125 -20.47 3.66 -9.33
C GLU A 125 -19.55 4.42 -8.34
N PHE A 126 -18.30 3.97 -8.21
CA PHE A 126 -17.26 4.61 -7.38
C PHE A 126 -15.93 4.85 -8.13
N ALA A 127 -15.98 4.90 -9.46
CA ALA A 127 -14.78 5.04 -10.30
C ALA A 127 -13.97 6.32 -10.05
N ASP A 128 -14.61 7.38 -9.55
CA ASP A 128 -14.00 8.65 -9.18
C ASP A 128 -13.20 8.58 -7.86
N GLU A 129 -13.43 7.57 -7.03
CA GLU A 129 -12.70 7.33 -5.77
C GLU A 129 -11.32 6.67 -6.00
N PHE A 130 -11.00 6.24 -7.23
CA PHE A 130 -9.76 5.52 -7.54
C PHE A 130 -8.97 6.18 -8.67
N ALA A 131 -7.65 6.00 -8.62
CA ALA A 131 -6.72 6.25 -9.71
C ALA A 131 -5.83 5.03 -9.93
N PHE A 132 -5.75 4.56 -11.17
CA PHE A 132 -4.95 3.40 -11.56
C PHE A 132 -3.70 3.85 -12.33
N LEU A 133 -2.52 3.49 -11.85
CA LEU A 133 -1.25 4.00 -12.35
C LEU A 133 -0.31 2.84 -12.77
N PRO A 134 -0.54 2.20 -13.93
CA PRO A 134 0.52 1.45 -14.58
C PRO A 134 1.67 2.40 -14.94
N ILE A 135 2.92 2.00 -14.72
CA ILE A 135 4.11 2.78 -15.04
C ILE A 135 4.98 1.94 -15.98
N THR A 136 5.32 2.49 -17.16
CA THR A 136 6.27 1.78 -18.03
C THR A 136 7.72 1.94 -17.58
N PHE A 137 8.48 0.84 -17.60
CA PHE A 137 9.95 0.87 -17.52
C PHE A 137 10.65 0.73 -18.89
N ASP A 138 9.90 0.65 -19.99
CA ASP A 138 10.42 0.60 -21.37
C ASP A 138 9.89 1.76 -22.24
N PRO A 139 10.11 3.03 -21.85
CA PRO A 139 9.48 4.16 -22.54
C PRO A 139 9.99 4.36 -23.98
N GLU A 140 11.14 3.79 -24.34
CA GLU A 140 11.64 3.83 -25.72
C GLU A 140 10.78 3.00 -26.68
N TYR A 141 10.24 1.88 -26.18
CA TYR A 141 9.29 1.07 -26.93
C TYR A 141 7.85 1.52 -26.70
N ASP A 142 7.45 1.85 -25.47
CA ASP A 142 6.06 2.14 -25.11
C ASP A 142 5.65 3.56 -25.52
N THR A 143 5.30 3.78 -26.78
CA THR A 143 4.72 5.05 -27.26
C THR A 143 3.29 5.26 -26.76
N PRO A 144 2.73 6.49 -26.81
CA PRO A 144 1.32 6.73 -26.50
C PRO A 144 0.35 5.79 -27.24
N GLU A 145 0.65 5.47 -28.50
CA GLU A 145 -0.13 4.56 -29.33
C GLU A 145 -0.11 3.13 -28.77
N GLN A 146 1.08 2.60 -28.44
CA GLN A 146 1.20 1.26 -27.85
C GLN A 146 0.61 1.16 -26.44
N ILE A 147 0.72 2.24 -25.64
CA ILE A 147 0.09 2.32 -24.33
C ILE A 147 -1.43 2.27 -24.44
N THR A 148 -2.00 2.97 -25.42
CA THR A 148 -3.45 2.96 -25.69
C THR A 148 -3.89 1.56 -26.08
N GLU A 149 -3.25 0.97 -27.11
CA GLU A 149 -3.57 -0.39 -27.60
C GLU A 149 -3.45 -1.42 -26.48
N TYR A 150 -2.35 -1.41 -25.72
CA TYR A 150 -2.15 -2.33 -24.61
C TYR A 150 -3.23 -2.19 -23.54
N SER A 151 -3.57 -0.95 -23.14
CA SER A 151 -4.57 -0.71 -22.10
C SER A 151 -5.95 -1.22 -22.51
N GLU A 152 -6.37 -0.93 -23.74
CA GLU A 152 -7.63 -1.42 -24.31
C GLU A 152 -7.65 -2.96 -24.44
N GLU A 153 -6.57 -3.55 -24.94
CA GLU A 153 -6.43 -5.02 -25.05
C GLU A 153 -6.46 -5.74 -23.69
N ARG A 154 -6.00 -5.08 -22.63
CA ARG A 154 -6.09 -5.61 -21.25
C ARG A 154 -7.46 -5.38 -20.64
N GLY A 155 -8.31 -4.55 -21.25
CA GLY A 155 -9.69 -4.30 -20.82
C GLY A 155 -9.85 -3.06 -19.93
N ALA A 156 -8.85 -2.16 -19.88
CA ALA A 156 -9.02 -0.88 -19.22
C ALA A 156 -10.01 0.00 -20.01
N ASP A 157 -10.93 0.65 -19.31
CA ASP A 157 -11.84 1.63 -19.89
C ASP A 157 -11.22 3.02 -19.79
N LEU A 158 -10.73 3.54 -20.93
CA LEU A 158 -10.01 4.80 -20.98
C LEU A 158 -10.95 6.02 -20.93
N ASP A 159 -12.24 5.85 -21.26
CA ASP A 159 -13.23 6.94 -21.30
C ASP A 159 -13.60 7.43 -19.89
N ILE A 160 -13.36 6.60 -18.87
CA ILE A 160 -13.62 6.91 -17.46
C ILE A 160 -12.63 7.96 -16.92
N GLY A 161 -11.43 8.04 -17.50
CA GLY A 161 -10.41 9.02 -17.10
C GLY A 161 -9.74 8.76 -15.75
N ASN A 162 -9.94 7.60 -15.14
CA ASN A 162 -9.23 7.18 -13.92
C ASN A 162 -8.01 6.26 -14.18
N TRP A 163 -7.71 5.97 -15.45
CA TRP A 163 -6.52 5.24 -15.89
C TRP A 163 -5.40 6.23 -16.24
N TRP A 164 -4.40 6.32 -15.37
CA TRP A 164 -3.28 7.26 -15.44
C TRP A 164 -1.99 6.52 -15.76
N PHE A 165 -1.92 5.90 -16.94
CA PHE A 165 -0.71 5.21 -17.39
C PHE A 165 0.44 6.22 -17.48
N LEU A 166 1.53 5.97 -16.76
CA LEU A 166 2.70 6.84 -16.68
C LEU A 166 3.84 6.35 -17.58
N ARG A 167 4.45 7.27 -18.32
CA ARG A 167 5.56 7.04 -19.24
C ARG A 167 6.70 8.01 -18.96
N PRO A 168 7.68 7.61 -18.14
CA PRO A 168 8.95 8.33 -17.97
C PRO A 168 9.63 8.63 -19.31
N GLU A 169 10.44 9.69 -19.37
CA GLU A 169 10.94 10.26 -20.63
C GLU A 169 12.08 9.44 -21.26
N SER A 170 12.77 8.65 -20.46
CA SER A 170 13.90 7.83 -20.87
C SER A 170 13.97 6.57 -20.02
N ARG A 171 14.71 5.56 -20.49
CA ARG A 171 14.95 4.33 -19.74
C ARG A 171 15.55 4.58 -18.35
N GLN A 172 16.57 5.43 -18.27
CA GLN A 172 17.18 5.81 -16.99
C GLN A 172 16.16 6.45 -16.06
N ARG A 173 15.33 7.36 -16.58
CA ARG A 173 14.29 7.99 -15.78
C ARG A 173 13.22 6.99 -15.36
N ALA A 174 12.94 5.99 -16.20
CA ALA A 174 12.00 4.94 -15.88
C ALA A 174 12.49 4.07 -14.72
N GLU A 175 13.75 3.64 -14.76
CA GLU A 175 14.41 2.93 -13.65
C GLU A 175 14.32 3.75 -12.35
N GLU A 176 14.68 5.03 -12.35
CA GLU A 176 14.58 5.89 -11.16
C GLU A 176 13.14 5.99 -10.61
N VAL A 177 12.14 6.12 -11.49
CA VAL A 177 10.73 6.19 -11.10
C VAL A 177 10.25 4.86 -10.54
N THR A 178 10.55 3.75 -11.19
CA THR A 178 10.06 2.42 -10.79
C THR A 178 10.78 1.89 -9.56
N ASP A 179 12.07 2.19 -9.39
CA ASP A 179 12.86 1.86 -8.19
C ASP A 179 12.29 2.52 -6.94
N THR A 180 11.67 3.70 -7.07
CA THR A 180 10.99 4.41 -5.98
C THR A 180 9.83 3.58 -5.38
N PHE A 181 9.28 2.65 -6.15
CA PHE A 181 8.23 1.71 -5.73
C PHE A 181 8.75 0.27 -5.61
N GLY A 182 10.07 0.08 -5.66
CA GLY A 182 10.74 -1.22 -5.57
C GLY A 182 10.51 -2.15 -6.76
N VAL A 183 10.12 -1.61 -7.92
CA VAL A 183 10.13 -2.34 -9.19
C VAL A 183 11.53 -2.22 -9.78
N LEU A 184 12.34 -3.24 -9.51
CA LEU A 184 13.68 -3.43 -10.04
C LEU A 184 13.58 -4.14 -11.38
N SER A 185 14.17 -3.57 -12.42
CA SER A 185 14.18 -4.14 -13.76
C SER A 185 15.59 -4.14 -14.35
N GLU A 186 15.90 -5.16 -15.15
CA GLU A 186 17.18 -5.27 -15.87
C GLU A 186 16.91 -5.59 -17.33
N PHE A 187 17.51 -4.81 -18.23
CA PHE A 187 17.36 -4.99 -19.67
C PHE A 187 18.12 -6.21 -20.16
N VAL A 188 17.48 -7.03 -20.98
CA VAL A 188 18.07 -8.21 -21.62
C VAL A 188 18.36 -7.88 -23.09
N PRO A 189 19.65 -7.87 -23.52
CA PRO A 189 20.02 -7.73 -24.93
C PRO A 189 19.39 -8.80 -25.80
N GLU A 190 19.06 -8.49 -27.05
CA GLU A 190 18.35 -9.42 -27.97
C GLU A 190 19.03 -10.79 -28.10
N ASP A 191 20.36 -10.82 -28.19
CA ASP A 191 21.15 -12.05 -28.32
C ASP A 191 21.07 -12.96 -27.07
N ASP A 192 20.67 -12.42 -25.92
CA ASP A 192 20.58 -13.11 -24.63
C ASP A 192 19.12 -13.44 -24.24
N ARG A 193 18.14 -13.08 -25.08
CA ARG A 193 16.72 -13.32 -24.77
C ARG A 193 16.30 -14.75 -25.09
N GLU A 194 15.66 -15.39 -24.12
CA GLU A 194 14.96 -16.68 -24.33
C GLU A 194 13.70 -16.53 -25.21
N MET A 195 13.08 -15.35 -25.21
CA MET A 195 11.90 -15.00 -26.00
C MET A 195 12.04 -13.57 -26.55
N GLU A 196 11.68 -13.34 -27.81
CA GLU A 196 11.89 -12.04 -28.50
C GLU A 196 11.37 -10.84 -27.71
N ASN A 197 10.25 -11.03 -27.01
CA ASN A 197 9.53 -10.01 -26.28
C ASN A 197 9.85 -9.96 -24.76
N MET A 198 10.88 -10.70 -24.31
CA MET A 198 11.39 -10.67 -22.95
C MET A 198 12.58 -9.70 -22.84
N ALA A 199 12.34 -8.44 -23.20
CA ALA A 199 13.36 -7.41 -23.18
C ALA A 199 13.84 -7.01 -21.77
N TRP A 200 13.13 -7.48 -20.74
CA TRP A 200 13.36 -7.12 -19.35
C TRP A 200 13.09 -8.30 -18.44
N VAL A 201 13.92 -8.46 -17.41
CA VAL A 201 13.58 -9.20 -16.20
C VAL A 201 13.23 -8.20 -15.10
N HIS A 202 12.20 -8.47 -14.31
CA HIS A 202 11.80 -7.59 -13.22
C HIS A 202 11.17 -8.36 -12.07
N ASN A 203 11.16 -7.79 -10.87
CA ASN A 203 10.35 -8.31 -9.76
C ASN A 203 8.90 -7.82 -9.85
N ASN A 204 8.01 -8.52 -9.15
CA ASN A 204 6.59 -8.22 -9.11
C ASN A 204 6.28 -7.28 -7.95
N VAL A 205 5.68 -6.14 -8.25
CA VAL A 205 5.13 -5.21 -7.26
C VAL A 205 3.80 -4.66 -7.77
N VAL A 206 2.77 -4.77 -6.92
CA VAL A 206 1.51 -4.04 -7.05
C VAL A 206 1.25 -3.37 -5.71
N ILE A 207 1.00 -2.07 -5.70
CA ILE A 207 0.73 -1.30 -4.48
C ILE A 207 -0.71 -0.81 -4.53
N LEU A 208 -1.42 -0.96 -3.41
CA LEU A 208 -2.70 -0.33 -3.12
C LEU A 208 -2.48 0.65 -1.97
N ALA A 209 -2.79 1.92 -2.19
CA ALA A 209 -2.72 2.98 -1.20
C ALA A 209 -4.09 3.67 -1.05
N ASN A 210 -4.42 4.06 0.18
CA ASN A 210 -5.65 4.75 0.49
C ASN A 210 -5.60 6.24 0.10
N ALA A 211 -6.73 6.93 0.25
CA ALA A 211 -6.87 8.32 -0.21
C ALA A 211 -6.00 9.29 0.61
N ASP A 212 -5.62 8.94 1.84
CA ASP A 212 -4.66 9.73 2.64
C ASP A 212 -3.20 9.48 2.24
N GLY A 213 -2.97 8.58 1.28
CA GLY A 213 -1.65 8.28 0.75
C GLY A 213 -0.84 7.32 1.61
N TYR A 214 -1.50 6.47 2.41
CA TYR A 214 -0.87 5.37 3.13
C TYR A 214 -1.07 4.05 2.38
N VAL A 215 -0.02 3.24 2.34
CA VAL A 215 -0.05 1.93 1.69
C VAL A 215 -0.89 0.96 2.53
N GLU A 216 -1.95 0.45 1.92
CA GLU A 216 -2.83 -0.58 2.50
C GLU A 216 -2.28 -1.97 2.22
N ARG A 217 -1.74 -2.19 1.02
CA ARG A 217 -1.17 -3.47 0.61
C ARG A 217 -0.06 -3.30 -0.43
N THR A 218 0.98 -4.11 -0.29
CA THR A 218 2.02 -4.31 -1.32
C THR A 218 2.09 -5.79 -1.64
N TYR A 219 1.62 -6.17 -2.83
CA TYR A 219 1.72 -7.53 -3.34
C TYR A 219 3.08 -7.72 -3.99
N THR A 220 3.82 -8.71 -3.52
CA THR A 220 5.19 -8.99 -3.98
C THR A 220 5.40 -10.49 -4.17
N ARG A 221 6.53 -10.84 -4.81
CA ARG A 221 6.93 -12.21 -5.20
C ARG A 221 6.16 -12.74 -6.41
N GLU A 222 4.86 -12.93 -6.29
CA GLU A 222 3.98 -13.39 -7.37
C GLU A 222 2.95 -12.32 -7.73
N PRO A 223 2.49 -12.25 -8.99
CA PRO A 223 1.33 -11.42 -9.31
C PRO A 223 0.15 -11.82 -8.42
N PRO A 224 -0.57 -10.86 -7.80
CA PRO A 224 -1.64 -11.21 -6.90
C PRO A 224 -2.78 -11.89 -7.64
N ASN A 225 -3.50 -12.76 -6.93
CA ASN A 225 -4.78 -13.25 -7.44
C ASN A 225 -5.73 -12.06 -7.64
N PRO A 226 -6.30 -11.85 -8.84
CA PRO A 226 -7.15 -10.69 -9.09
C PRO A 226 -8.36 -10.58 -8.16
N ALA A 227 -8.94 -11.72 -7.74
CA ALA A 227 -10.08 -11.72 -6.81
C ALA A 227 -9.67 -11.26 -5.41
N THR A 228 -8.48 -11.63 -4.94
CA THR A 228 -7.95 -11.16 -3.65
C THR A 228 -7.65 -9.66 -3.68
N ALA A 229 -7.05 -9.17 -4.77
CA ALA A 229 -6.79 -7.73 -4.92
C ALA A 229 -8.09 -6.92 -5.01
N LEU A 230 -9.11 -7.46 -5.68
CA LEU A 230 -10.43 -6.85 -5.74
C LEU A 230 -11.11 -6.85 -4.35
N GLU A 231 -11.03 -7.93 -3.57
CA GLU A 231 -11.56 -7.98 -2.21
C GLU A 231 -10.90 -6.93 -1.30
N ASP A 232 -9.58 -6.72 -1.42
CA ASP A 232 -8.87 -5.65 -0.70
C ASP A 232 -9.36 -4.25 -1.15
N VAL A 233 -9.62 -4.04 -2.44
CA VAL A 233 -10.20 -2.77 -2.98
C VAL A 233 -11.61 -2.52 -2.45
N GLU A 234 -12.47 -3.53 -2.47
CA GLU A 234 -13.84 -3.46 -1.94
C GLU A 234 -13.82 -3.19 -0.42
N THR A 235 -12.94 -3.90 0.31
CA THR A 235 -12.77 -3.71 1.76
C THR A 235 -12.28 -2.31 2.09
N LEU A 236 -11.30 -1.79 1.32
CA LEU A 236 -10.82 -0.42 1.47
C LEU A 236 -12.00 0.56 1.31
N ARG A 237 -12.74 0.45 0.21
CA ARG A 237 -13.89 1.32 -0.08
C ARG A 237 -15.00 1.22 0.98
N GLU A 238 -15.28 0.04 1.53
CA GLU A 238 -16.33 -0.14 2.54
C GLU A 238 -15.96 0.40 3.93
N ARG A 239 -14.67 0.45 4.26
CA ARG A 239 -14.17 0.81 5.59
C ARG A 239 -13.57 2.21 5.67
N TRP A 240 -13.36 2.87 4.53
CA TRP A 240 -12.84 4.23 4.44
C TRP A 240 -13.94 5.28 4.67
#